data_AF-A0A7Y4Y3B9-F1
#
_entry.id   AF-A0A7Y4Y3B9-F1
#
_cell.length_a   1.000
_cell.length_b   1.000
_cell.length_c   1.000
_cell.angle_alpha   90.00
_cell.angle_beta   90.00
_cell.angle_gamma   90.00
#
_symmetry.space_group_name_H-M   'P 1'
#
loop_
_entity.id
_entity.type
_entity.pdbx_description
1 polymer ?
#
loop_
_entity_poly.entity_id
_entity_poly.type
_entity_poly.pdbx_seq_one_letter_code
_entity_poly.pdbx_strand_id
1 'polypeptide(L)'
;MTATVPPITAEDIGRRVLKLIDSLHSAQDLAPEHVEQATGLRVELNDDDPNIYGFGGKLTEQWSYSLVSTPDKLGEKPSSLRFSFDDTSRGQADRAPICTPDFDGYSKALTAAGFAATPMQTYPGSDAWYFKRGDIGVMAYAQGKADPQVGPVCLSRLVISAYA
;
A
#
# COMPACT_ATOMS: atom_id res chain seq x y z
N MET A 1 -24.26 -19.55 16.82
CA MET A 1 -22.79 -19.48 16.97
C MET A 1 -22.33 -18.32 16.12
N THR A 2 -22.02 -17.18 16.73
CA THR A 2 -21.51 -16.01 16.01
C THR A 2 -20.04 -16.30 15.69
N ALA A 3 -19.70 -16.47 14.42
CA ALA A 3 -18.31 -16.59 14.00
C ALA A 3 -17.62 -15.26 14.27
N THR A 4 -16.70 -15.22 15.23
CA THR A 4 -15.80 -14.08 15.40
C THR A 4 -14.89 -14.05 14.19
N VAL A 5 -15.11 -13.08 13.29
CA VAL A 5 -14.18 -12.79 12.20
C VAL A 5 -12.84 -12.45 12.85
N PRO A 6 -11.74 -13.16 12.53
CA PRO A 6 -10.44 -12.84 13.10
C PRO A 6 -10.07 -11.39 12.76
N PRO A 7 -9.46 -10.65 13.70
CA PRO A 7 -9.05 -9.28 13.46
C PRO A 7 -8.06 -9.25 12.29
N ILE A 8 -8.26 -8.29 11.38
CA ILE A 8 -7.40 -8.14 10.20
C ILE A 8 -6.01 -7.68 10.63
N THR A 9 -4.98 -8.40 10.23
CA THR A 9 -3.58 -8.08 10.58
C THR A 9 -2.91 -7.22 9.51
N ALA A 10 -1.81 -6.55 9.85
CA ALA A 10 -0.98 -5.86 8.84
C ALA A 10 -0.49 -6.82 7.76
N GLU A 11 -0.21 -8.07 8.13
CA GLU A 11 0.21 -9.12 7.20
C GLU A 11 -0.87 -9.47 6.19
N ASP A 12 -2.12 -9.62 6.68
CA ASP A 12 -3.28 -9.85 5.82
C ASP A 12 -3.54 -8.70 4.87
N ILE A 13 -3.48 -7.46 5.37
CA ILE A 13 -3.63 -6.26 4.54
C ILE A 13 -2.51 -6.20 3.50
N GLY A 14 -1.27 -6.43 3.89
CA GLY A 14 -0.13 -6.43 2.99
C GLY A 14 -0.28 -7.44 1.85
N ARG A 15 -0.71 -8.67 2.15
CA ARG A 15 -1.04 -9.67 1.12
C ARG A 15 -2.14 -9.23 0.18
N ARG A 16 -3.22 -8.63 0.70
CA ARG A 16 -4.34 -8.13 -0.12
C ARG A 16 -3.92 -7.01 -1.05
N VAL A 17 -3.09 -6.08 -0.57
CA VAL A 17 -2.53 -4.98 -1.37
C VAL A 17 -1.55 -5.50 -2.42
N LEU A 18 -0.68 -6.46 -2.08
CA LEU A 18 0.21 -7.10 -3.06
C LEU A 18 -0.57 -7.82 -4.16
N LYS A 19 -1.67 -8.52 -3.80
CA LYS A 19 -2.57 -9.15 -4.76
C LYS A 19 -3.25 -8.12 -5.67
N LEU A 20 -3.68 -6.98 -5.14
CA LEU A 20 -4.18 -5.86 -5.94
C LEU A 20 -3.12 -5.42 -6.95
N ILE A 21 -1.91 -5.08 -6.50
CA ILE A 21 -0.82 -4.63 -7.37
C ILE A 21 -0.55 -5.64 -8.49
N ASP A 22 -0.54 -6.93 -8.16
CA ASP A 22 -0.31 -7.98 -9.15
C ASP A 22 -1.43 -8.08 -10.20
N SER A 23 -2.68 -7.75 -9.83
CA SER A 23 -3.81 -7.71 -10.78
C SER A 23 -3.90 -6.45 -11.64
N LEU A 24 -3.04 -5.45 -11.43
CA LEU A 24 -3.06 -4.22 -12.22
C LEU A 24 -2.24 -4.37 -13.51
N HIS A 25 -2.82 -3.94 -14.62
CA HIS A 25 -2.17 -3.88 -15.92
C HIS A 25 -2.34 -2.53 -16.61
N SER A 26 -3.35 -1.75 -16.23
CA SER A 26 -3.66 -0.43 -16.80
C SER A 26 -4.36 0.49 -15.79
N ALA A 27 -4.56 1.76 -16.15
CA ALA A 27 -5.32 2.71 -15.34
C ALA A 27 -6.80 2.33 -15.14
N GLN A 28 -7.37 1.51 -16.03
CA GLN A 28 -8.75 1.03 -15.87
C GLN A 28 -8.89 0.07 -14.69
N ASP A 29 -7.84 -0.66 -14.36
CA ASP A 29 -7.81 -1.60 -13.25
C ASP A 29 -7.75 -0.87 -11.88
N LEU A 30 -7.59 0.45 -11.87
CA LEU A 30 -7.71 1.21 -10.63
C LEU A 30 -9.16 1.33 -10.16
N ALA A 31 -10.16 1.06 -11.03
CA ALA A 31 -11.58 1.21 -10.74
C ALA A 31 -11.99 0.59 -9.38
N PRO A 32 -12.91 1.23 -8.63
CA PRO A 32 -13.27 0.80 -7.28
C PRO A 32 -13.76 -0.65 -7.21
N GLU A 33 -14.49 -1.12 -8.22
CA GLU A 33 -14.97 -2.50 -8.29
C GLU A 33 -13.82 -3.51 -8.39
N HIS A 34 -12.79 -3.21 -9.19
CA HIS A 34 -11.60 -4.06 -9.31
C HIS A 34 -10.78 -4.06 -8.01
N VAL A 35 -10.66 -2.89 -7.38
CA VAL A 35 -9.98 -2.74 -6.08
C VAL A 35 -10.67 -3.59 -5.01
N GLU A 36 -12.00 -3.53 -4.92
CA GLU A 36 -12.78 -4.35 -4.00
C GLU A 36 -12.64 -5.84 -4.31
N GLN A 37 -12.73 -6.24 -5.59
CA GLN A 37 -12.61 -7.64 -6.01
C GLN A 37 -11.22 -8.22 -5.71
N ALA A 38 -10.16 -7.48 -6.00
CA ALA A 38 -8.79 -7.95 -5.82
C ALA A 38 -8.42 -8.06 -4.34
N THR A 39 -8.78 -7.06 -3.54
CA THR A 39 -8.45 -6.99 -2.11
C THR A 39 -9.42 -7.77 -1.23
N GLY A 40 -10.66 -7.97 -1.67
CA GLY A 40 -11.75 -8.52 -0.88
C GLY A 40 -12.14 -7.61 0.30
N LEU A 41 -11.88 -6.31 0.20
CA LEU A 41 -12.23 -5.29 1.19
C LEU A 41 -13.25 -4.34 0.58
N ARG A 42 -14.28 -4.01 1.34
CA ARG A 42 -15.33 -3.11 0.87
C ARG A 42 -14.76 -1.73 0.58
N VAL A 43 -14.96 -1.23 -0.64
CA VAL A 43 -14.57 0.11 -1.05
C VAL A 43 -15.74 1.07 -0.80
N GLU A 44 -15.43 2.18 -0.13
CA GLU A 44 -16.35 3.29 0.09
C GLU A 44 -16.07 4.37 -0.95
N LEU A 45 -17.13 4.84 -1.62
CA LEU A 45 -17.08 5.96 -2.56
C LEU A 45 -17.39 7.25 -1.79
N ASN A 46 -16.72 8.34 -2.15
CA ASN A 46 -17.10 9.66 -1.68
C ASN A 46 -18.39 10.12 -2.40
N ASP A 47 -19.33 10.68 -1.64
CA ASP A 47 -20.64 11.10 -2.16
C ASP A 47 -20.55 12.29 -3.13
N ASP A 48 -19.57 13.18 -2.94
CA ASP A 48 -19.38 14.39 -3.75
C ASP A 48 -18.55 14.11 -5.02
N ASP A 49 -17.58 13.19 -4.94
CA ASP A 49 -16.74 12.78 -6.08
C ASP A 49 -16.48 11.26 -6.05
N PRO A 50 -17.17 10.46 -6.89
CA PRO A 50 -16.98 9.00 -6.91
C PRO A 50 -15.61 8.57 -7.43
N ASN A 51 -14.78 9.48 -7.95
CA ASN A 51 -13.38 9.20 -8.27
C ASN A 51 -12.48 9.19 -7.01
N ILE A 52 -12.98 9.71 -5.90
CA ILE A 52 -12.37 9.60 -4.57
C ILE A 52 -13.03 8.43 -3.86
N TYR A 53 -12.28 7.36 -3.66
CA TYR A 53 -12.75 6.16 -2.99
C TYR A 53 -11.61 5.49 -2.26
N GLY A 54 -11.96 4.56 -1.38
CA GLY A 54 -10.96 3.84 -0.63
C GLY A 54 -11.55 2.88 0.38
N PHE A 55 -10.66 2.31 1.17
CA PHE A 55 -11.02 1.55 2.35
C PHE A 55 -10.00 1.83 3.44
N GLY A 56 -10.38 1.60 4.68
CA GLY A 56 -9.47 1.72 5.80
C GLY A 56 -10.03 1.03 7.03
N GLY A 57 -9.18 0.87 8.03
CA GLY A 57 -9.58 0.25 9.27
C GLY A 57 -8.53 0.33 10.35
N LYS A 58 -8.94 -0.02 11.56
CA LYS A 58 -8.07 -0.13 12.71
C LYS A 58 -7.28 -1.45 12.64
N LEU A 59 -5.97 -1.39 12.85
CA LEU A 59 -5.11 -2.57 13.05
C LEU A 59 -4.90 -2.82 14.55
N THR A 60 -4.52 -1.77 15.27
CA THR A 60 -4.30 -1.79 16.72
C THR A 60 -4.83 -0.50 17.34
N GLU A 61 -4.71 -0.31 18.66
CA GLU A 61 -5.02 0.96 19.31
C GLU A 61 -4.22 2.16 18.75
N GLN A 62 -3.04 1.89 18.19
CA GLN A 62 -2.08 2.92 17.76
C GLN A 62 -1.88 2.95 16.24
N TRP A 63 -2.45 1.99 15.50
CA TRP A 63 -2.26 1.86 14.06
C TRP A 63 -3.58 1.70 13.32
N SER A 64 -3.73 2.44 12.24
CA SER A 64 -4.72 2.21 11.19
C SER A 64 -4.06 1.94 9.86
N TYR A 65 -4.82 1.38 8.92
CA TYR A 65 -4.44 1.29 7.52
C TYR A 65 -5.46 2.03 6.66
N SER A 66 -5.02 2.52 5.51
CA SER A 66 -5.90 3.07 4.48
C SER A 66 -5.35 2.80 3.09
N LEU A 67 -6.27 2.66 2.13
CA LEU A 67 -6.00 2.76 0.70
C LEU A 67 -6.99 3.76 0.12
N VAL A 68 -6.50 4.82 -0.53
CA VAL A 68 -7.33 5.89 -1.10
C VAL A 68 -6.90 6.19 -2.53
N SER A 69 -7.85 6.40 -3.42
CA SER A 69 -7.59 6.85 -4.78
C SER A 69 -7.07 8.29 -4.81
N THR A 70 -6.13 8.55 -5.71
CA THR A 70 -5.47 9.84 -5.84
C THR A 70 -5.52 10.28 -7.30
N PRO A 71 -6.54 11.06 -7.69
CA PRO A 71 -6.59 11.69 -9.02
C PRO A 71 -5.65 12.90 -9.09
N ASP A 72 -5.16 13.19 -10.30
CA ASP A 72 -4.30 14.35 -10.53
C ASP A 72 -5.08 15.67 -10.41
N LYS A 73 -6.38 15.64 -10.73
CA LYS A 73 -7.33 16.74 -10.47
C LYS A 73 -8.66 16.18 -9.96
N LEU A 74 -9.35 16.96 -9.14
CA LEU A 74 -10.70 16.63 -8.66
C LEU A 74 -11.66 16.44 -9.85
N GLY A 75 -12.50 15.42 -9.78
CA GLY A 75 -13.43 15.03 -10.85
C GLY A 75 -12.81 14.26 -12.01
N GLU A 76 -11.48 14.06 -12.05
CA GLU A 76 -10.82 13.19 -13.03
C GLU A 76 -10.68 11.75 -12.49
N LYS A 77 -10.58 10.78 -13.41
CA LYS A 77 -10.29 9.40 -13.01
C LYS A 77 -8.93 9.32 -12.29
N PRO A 78 -8.80 8.48 -11.26
CA PRO A 78 -7.56 8.36 -10.53
C PRO A 78 -6.46 7.77 -11.41
N SER A 79 -5.26 8.36 -11.32
CA SER A 79 -4.03 7.84 -11.93
C SER A 79 -3.20 7.02 -10.94
N SER A 80 -3.60 7.03 -9.66
CA SER A 80 -2.90 6.30 -8.61
C SER A 80 -3.78 5.94 -7.41
N LEU A 81 -3.30 5.00 -6.60
CA LEU A 81 -3.80 4.63 -5.29
C LEU A 81 -2.68 4.85 -4.28
N ARG A 82 -3.03 5.38 -3.11
CA ARG A 82 -2.12 5.53 -1.97
C ARG A 82 -2.53 4.57 -0.87
N PHE A 83 -1.64 3.66 -0.51
CA PHE A 83 -1.79 2.80 0.65
C PHE A 83 -0.84 3.26 1.77
N SER A 84 -1.31 3.32 3.01
CA SER A 84 -0.48 3.65 4.18
C SER A 84 -0.86 2.87 5.43
N PHE A 85 0.14 2.69 6.29
CA PHE A 85 -0.03 2.46 7.72
C PHE A 85 0.17 3.77 8.47
N ASP A 86 -0.83 4.18 9.25
CA ASP A 86 -0.89 5.48 9.89
C ASP A 86 -0.83 5.34 11.42
N ASP A 87 0.15 6.03 12.03
CA ASP A 87 0.34 6.09 13.47
C ASP A 87 -0.65 7.10 14.09
N THR A 88 -1.58 6.63 14.90
CA THR A 88 -2.60 7.45 15.57
C THR A 88 -2.13 8.04 16.90
N SER A 89 -0.94 7.64 17.38
CA SER A 89 -0.32 8.02 18.66
C SER A 89 0.69 9.18 18.56
N ARG A 90 0.75 9.86 17.40
CA ARG A 90 1.64 11.02 17.16
C ARG A 90 3.13 10.67 17.22
N GLY A 91 3.53 9.52 16.69
CA GLY A 91 4.94 9.11 16.58
C GLY A 91 5.44 8.26 17.74
N GLN A 92 4.56 7.78 18.61
CA GLN A 92 4.91 6.99 19.80
C GLN A 92 4.60 5.49 19.63
N ALA A 93 4.06 5.09 18.48
CA ALA A 93 3.62 3.72 18.28
C ALA A 93 4.81 2.77 18.11
N ASP A 94 4.72 1.60 18.71
CA ASP A 94 5.61 0.49 18.38
C ASP A 94 5.38 0.10 16.91
N ARG A 95 6.44 -0.03 16.13
CA ARG A 95 6.37 -0.37 14.69
C ARG A 95 6.17 -1.85 14.44
N ALA A 96 6.52 -2.72 15.40
CA ALA A 96 6.43 -4.17 15.24
C ALA A 96 5.10 -4.67 14.62
N PRO A 97 3.92 -4.11 14.96
CA PRO A 97 2.64 -4.53 14.37
C PRO A 97 2.51 -4.32 12.86
N ILE A 98 3.26 -3.38 12.26
CA ILE A 98 3.19 -3.08 10.81
C ILE A 98 4.40 -3.59 10.02
N CYS A 99 5.39 -4.16 10.69
CA CYS A 99 6.64 -4.63 10.07
C CYS A 99 6.52 -6.03 9.45
N THR A 100 5.31 -6.58 9.32
CA THR A 100 5.07 -7.89 8.73
C THR A 100 3.97 -7.77 7.66
N PRO A 101 4.28 -7.99 6.36
CA PRO A 101 5.61 -8.26 5.83
C PRO A 101 6.53 -7.05 6.01
N ASP A 102 7.82 -7.31 6.17
CA ASP A 102 8.82 -6.26 6.12
C ASP A 102 9.05 -5.79 4.68
N PHE A 103 9.87 -4.76 4.50
CA PHE A 103 10.19 -4.22 3.18
C PHE A 103 10.79 -5.27 2.24
N ASP A 104 11.62 -6.19 2.74
CA ASP A 104 12.19 -7.28 1.95
C ASP A 104 11.10 -8.24 1.45
N GLY A 105 10.12 -8.56 2.29
CA GLY A 105 8.93 -9.31 1.92
C GLY A 105 8.14 -8.66 0.77
N TYR A 106 7.87 -7.35 0.86
CA TYR A 106 7.23 -6.61 -0.24
C TYR A 106 8.09 -6.58 -1.51
N SER A 107 9.38 -6.32 -1.37
CA SER A 107 10.33 -6.25 -2.49
C SER A 107 10.39 -7.58 -3.26
N LYS A 108 10.50 -8.70 -2.54
CA LYS A 108 10.48 -10.06 -3.11
C LYS A 108 9.16 -10.37 -3.80
N ALA A 109 8.03 -10.03 -3.18
CA ALA A 109 6.71 -10.27 -3.77
C ALA A 109 6.52 -9.47 -5.07
N LEU A 110 6.89 -8.18 -5.09
CA LEU A 110 6.83 -7.34 -6.28
C LEU A 110 7.77 -7.85 -7.39
N THR A 111 8.99 -8.26 -7.03
CA THR A 111 9.94 -8.81 -7.99
C THR A 111 9.43 -10.14 -8.58
N ALA A 112 8.84 -11.01 -7.75
CA ALA A 112 8.22 -12.26 -8.20
C ALA A 112 7.02 -12.02 -9.13
N ALA A 113 6.30 -10.92 -8.94
CA ALA A 113 5.23 -10.45 -9.82
C ALA A 113 5.74 -9.79 -11.13
N GLY A 114 7.06 -9.77 -11.36
CA GLY A 114 7.68 -9.26 -12.58
C GLY A 114 8.00 -7.77 -12.57
N PHE A 115 7.98 -7.10 -11.41
CA PHE A 115 8.43 -5.72 -11.30
C PHE A 115 9.96 -5.63 -11.25
N ALA A 116 10.52 -4.65 -11.96
CA ALA A 116 11.92 -4.28 -11.85
C ALA A 116 12.08 -3.21 -10.75
N ALA A 117 12.95 -3.47 -9.77
CA ALA A 117 13.22 -2.57 -8.65
C ALA A 117 14.36 -1.59 -8.98
N THR A 118 14.15 -0.31 -8.70
CA THR A 118 15.15 0.76 -8.80
C THR A 118 15.21 1.51 -7.47
N PRO A 119 16.37 1.57 -6.78
CA PRO A 119 16.50 2.39 -5.58
C PRO A 119 16.36 3.86 -5.94
N MET A 120 15.60 4.62 -5.15
CA MET A 120 15.48 6.06 -5.37
C MET A 120 16.67 6.77 -4.71
N GLN A 121 17.36 7.62 -5.47
CA GLN A 121 18.54 8.36 -4.99
C GLN A 121 18.13 9.44 -4.00
N THR A 122 18.12 9.12 -2.71
CA THR A 122 17.86 10.07 -1.62
C THR A 122 18.92 9.99 -0.53
N TYR A 123 20.22 9.90 -0.89
CA TYR A 123 21.41 9.68 -0.01
C TYR A 123 21.75 8.19 0.24
N PRO A 124 22.98 7.87 0.74
CA PRO A 124 23.35 6.49 1.05
C PRO A 124 22.38 5.86 2.07
N GLY A 125 21.72 4.77 1.67
CA GLY A 125 20.67 4.08 2.43
C GLY A 125 19.26 4.52 2.02
N SER A 126 18.87 4.32 0.75
CA SER A 126 17.56 4.70 0.20
C SER A 126 16.39 4.37 1.14
N ASP A 127 15.53 5.35 1.38
CA ASP A 127 14.29 5.18 2.17
C ASP A 127 13.09 4.85 1.27
N ALA A 128 13.31 4.76 -0.05
CA ALA A 128 12.29 4.42 -1.02
C ALA A 128 12.84 3.67 -2.23
N TRP A 129 12.01 2.80 -2.78
CA TRP A 129 12.27 2.06 -4.00
C TRP A 129 11.12 2.27 -4.97
N TYR A 130 11.46 2.37 -6.24
CA TYR A 130 10.51 2.38 -7.33
C TYR A 130 10.52 1.03 -8.04
N PHE A 131 9.36 0.39 -8.12
CA PHE A 131 9.13 -0.86 -8.81
C PHE A 131 8.32 -0.58 -10.07
N LYS A 132 8.71 -1.12 -11.22
CA LYS A 132 7.96 -0.92 -12.48
C LYS A 132 7.71 -2.22 -13.21
N ARG A 133 6.48 -2.40 -13.71
CA ARG A 133 6.04 -3.50 -14.58
C ARG A 133 5.09 -2.95 -15.64
N GLY A 134 5.56 -2.85 -16.89
CA GLY A 134 4.78 -2.19 -17.96
C GLY A 134 4.42 -0.76 -17.56
N ASP A 135 3.12 -0.45 -17.59
CA ASP A 135 2.57 0.85 -17.22
C ASP A 135 2.20 0.97 -15.74
N ILE A 136 2.51 -0.04 -14.93
CA ILE A 136 2.31 0.02 -13.48
C ILE A 136 3.62 0.38 -12.78
N GLY A 137 3.56 1.44 -11.98
CA GLY A 137 4.63 1.87 -11.08
C GLY A 137 4.22 1.74 -9.62
N VAL A 138 5.13 1.33 -8.75
CA VAL A 138 4.91 1.28 -7.30
C VAL A 138 6.09 1.97 -6.62
N MET A 139 5.85 3.10 -5.97
CA MET A 139 6.78 3.67 -5.01
C MET A 139 6.53 3.08 -3.63
N ALA A 140 7.51 2.37 -3.09
CA ALA A 140 7.49 1.84 -1.74
C ALA A 140 8.37 2.68 -0.82
N TYR A 141 7.79 3.16 0.28
CA TYR A 141 8.47 3.98 1.28
C TYR A 141 8.69 3.17 2.56
N ALA A 142 9.92 3.16 3.02
CA ALA A 142 10.34 2.59 4.30
C ALA A 142 10.12 3.57 5.46
N GLN A 143 9.76 3.07 6.64
CA GLN A 143 9.89 3.80 7.91
C GLN A 143 11.31 3.62 8.48
N GLY A 144 12.12 4.67 8.40
CA GLY A 144 13.49 4.71 8.94
C GLY A 144 14.57 4.38 7.91
N LYS A 145 15.84 4.59 8.29
CA LYS A 145 16.98 4.30 7.43
C LYS A 145 17.19 2.80 7.30
N ALA A 146 17.54 2.34 6.10
CA ALA A 146 18.06 0.99 5.88
C ALA A 146 19.45 0.84 6.52
N ASP A 147 19.49 0.59 7.83
CA ASP A 147 20.68 0.18 8.55
C ASP A 147 20.59 -1.32 8.88
N PRO A 148 21.44 -2.18 8.29
CA PRO A 148 21.43 -3.61 8.56
C PRO A 148 21.74 -3.99 10.02
N GLN A 149 22.23 -3.05 10.86
CA GLN A 149 22.40 -3.26 12.30
C GLN A 149 21.12 -2.96 13.12
N VAL A 150 20.13 -2.28 12.54
CA VAL A 150 18.92 -1.79 13.23
C VAL A 150 17.72 -2.74 13.05
N GLY A 151 17.85 -3.76 12.19
CA GLY A 151 16.80 -4.76 11.94
C GLY A 151 15.99 -4.48 10.67
N PRO A 152 14.91 -5.25 10.44
CA PRO A 152 14.13 -5.17 9.21
C PRO A 152 13.47 -3.80 9.05
N VAL A 153 13.52 -3.28 7.83
CA VAL A 153 12.91 -1.99 7.46
C VAL A 153 11.42 -2.21 7.22
N CYS A 154 10.56 -1.42 7.86
CA CYS A 154 9.11 -1.61 7.78
C CYS A 154 8.52 -0.77 6.65
N LEU A 155 7.63 -1.36 5.85
CA LEU A 155 6.89 -0.59 4.86
C LEU A 155 5.94 0.38 5.57
N SER A 156 5.96 1.64 5.15
CA SER A 156 5.07 2.68 5.69
C SER A 156 3.94 3.03 4.73
N ARG A 157 4.27 3.07 3.44
CA ARG A 157 3.39 3.62 2.41
C ARG A 157 3.76 3.06 1.05
N LEU A 158 2.75 2.83 0.23
CA LEU A 158 2.87 2.55 -1.19
C LEU A 158 2.11 3.64 -1.97
N VAL A 159 2.70 4.08 -3.07
CA VAL A 159 1.98 4.82 -4.11
C VAL A 159 2.00 3.95 -5.36
N ILE A 160 0.82 3.48 -5.74
CA ILE A 160 0.60 2.57 -6.87
C ILE A 160 0.04 3.43 -8.00
N SER A 161 0.83 3.64 -9.04
CA SER A 161 0.47 4.47 -10.18
C SER A 161 0.25 3.60 -11.41
N ALA A 162 -0.73 3.95 -12.22
CA ALA A 162 -0.92 3.40 -13.54
C ALA A 162 -0.76 4.53 -14.56
N TYR A 163 0.17 4.35 -15.48
CA TYR A 163 0.43 5.27 -16.57
C TYR A 163 -0.41 4.86 -17.79
N ALA A 164 -0.76 5.83 -18.63
CA ALA A 164 -1.51 5.62 -19.86
C ALA A 164 -0.58 5.31 -21.03
#